data_AF-A0A960KY59-F1
#
_entry.id   AF-A0A960KY59-F1
#
_cell.length_a   1.000
_cell.length_b   1.000
_cell.length_c   1.000
_cell.angle_alpha   90.00
_cell.angle_beta   90.00
_cell.angle_gamma   90.00
#
_symmetry.space_group_name_H-M   'P 1'
#
loop_
_entity.id
_entity.type
_entity.pdbx_description
1 polymer ?
#
loop_
_entity_poly.entity_id
_entity_poly.type
_entity_poly.pdbx_seq_one_letter_code
_entity_poly.pdbx_strand_id
1 'polypeptide(L)'
;MSEKKRSPIFWVLIGCGGLAFIGLVIAGVIGYLGYTKIKEIEKGIKDPETRDAKVKQILGTDTFPEGYYPAMGFSLFSVFEMAILTDRPEGFSEEKHGDLGNKAFFYMKFPQKKKQDLKDFLEGKTDNNRALRDANINIDVKMQEIISRGVFEMDGGKTYFLIQKGDMHSDYGSSTDGLQAIMLFECEQSSKAPFGMWFRKMEEGQDLDAEVLTQELKDFIGFFHFCEVKPQ
;
A
#
# COMPACT_ATOMS: atom_id res chain seq x y z
N MET A 1 -8.82 68.21 -24.44
CA MET A 1 -9.09 66.76 -24.44
C MET A 1 -9.62 66.40 -23.05
N SER A 2 -10.90 66.04 -22.94
CA SER A 2 -11.52 65.74 -21.64
C SER A 2 -11.19 64.30 -21.25
N GLU A 3 -10.39 64.13 -20.19
CA GLU A 3 -10.12 62.81 -19.60
C GLU A 3 -11.41 62.24 -19.02
N LYS A 4 -11.98 61.22 -19.67
CA LYS A 4 -13.07 60.43 -19.10
C LYS A 4 -12.56 59.73 -17.83
N LYS A 5 -12.90 60.27 -16.65
CA LYS A 5 -12.73 59.57 -15.36
C LYS A 5 -13.50 58.26 -15.41
N ARG A 6 -12.81 57.14 -15.64
CA ARG A 6 -13.39 55.80 -15.53
C ARG A 6 -13.81 55.57 -14.08
N SER A 7 -15.06 55.15 -13.88
CA SER A 7 -15.65 54.92 -12.56
C SER A 7 -14.84 53.88 -11.77
N PRO A 8 -14.48 54.12 -10.50
CA PRO A 8 -13.76 53.18 -9.64
C PRO A 8 -14.42 51.78 -9.56
N ILE A 9 -15.74 51.72 -9.71
CA ILE A 9 -16.54 50.49 -9.69
C ILE A 9 -16.18 49.57 -10.87
N PHE A 10 -15.78 50.13 -12.01
CA PHE A 10 -15.38 49.35 -13.18
C PHE A 10 -14.09 48.55 -12.92
N TRP A 11 -13.14 49.13 -12.18
CA TRP A 11 -11.90 48.44 -11.78
C TRP A 11 -12.15 47.35 -10.75
N VAL A 12 -13.08 47.56 -9.82
CA VAL A 12 -13.48 46.54 -8.83
C VAL A 12 -14.21 45.37 -9.50
N LEU A 13 -15.10 45.63 -10.47
CA LEU A 13 -15.78 44.58 -11.23
C LEU A 13 -14.82 43.77 -12.11
N ILE A 14 -13.84 44.40 -12.75
CA ILE A 14 -12.81 43.69 -13.51
C ILE A 14 -11.90 42.87 -12.59
N GLY A 15 -11.51 43.43 -11.43
CA GLY A 15 -10.69 42.71 -10.45
C GLY A 15 -11.41 41.48 -9.88
N CYS A 16 -12.65 41.66 -9.40
CA CYS A 16 -13.42 40.59 -8.78
C CYS A 16 -13.92 39.57 -9.81
N GLY A 17 -14.35 40.03 -11.00
CA GLY A 17 -14.73 39.15 -12.10
C GLY A 17 -13.55 38.32 -12.63
N GLY A 18 -12.36 38.93 -12.74
CA GLY A 18 -11.14 38.22 -13.10
C GLY A 18 -10.76 37.15 -12.09
N LEU A 19 -10.80 37.46 -10.79
CA LEU A 19 -10.53 36.47 -9.74
C LEU A 19 -11.56 35.34 -9.71
N ALA A 20 -12.85 35.66 -9.87
CA ALA A 20 -13.91 34.65 -9.95
C ALA A 20 -13.71 33.71 -11.15
N PHE A 21 -13.35 34.26 -12.32
CA PHE A 21 -13.05 33.46 -13.50
C PHE A 21 -11.82 32.56 -13.30
N ILE A 22 -10.74 33.09 -12.74
CA ILE A 22 -9.54 32.30 -12.41
C ILE A 22 -9.90 31.18 -11.43
N GLY A 23 -10.71 31.47 -10.39
CA GLY A 23 -11.19 30.47 -9.44
C GLY A 23 -11.98 29.34 -10.11
N LEU A 24 -12.88 29.67 -11.04
CA LEU A 24 -13.64 28.68 -11.82
C LEU A 24 -12.74 27.83 -12.73
N VAL A 25 -11.76 28.45 -13.39
CA VAL A 25 -10.80 27.72 -14.23
C VAL A 25 -9.97 26.75 -13.39
N ILE A 26 -9.45 27.18 -12.24
CA ILE A 26 -8.69 26.32 -11.33
C ILE A 26 -9.55 25.15 -10.85
N ALA A 27 -10.79 25.41 -10.40
CA ALA A 27 -11.71 24.37 -9.98
C ALA A 27 -12.02 23.37 -11.13
N GLY A 28 -12.22 23.87 -12.35
CA GLY A 28 -12.44 23.03 -13.53
C GLY A 28 -11.23 22.15 -13.87
N VAL A 29 -10.02 22.70 -13.82
CA VAL A 29 -8.78 21.94 -14.06
C VAL A 29 -8.58 20.87 -12.99
N ILE A 30 -8.78 21.20 -11.71
CA ILE A 30 -8.68 20.23 -10.61
C ILE A 30 -9.72 19.11 -10.79
N GLY A 31 -10.97 19.46 -11.12
CA GLY A 31 -12.02 18.48 -11.38
C GLY A 31 -11.71 17.54 -12.53
N TYR A 32 -11.18 18.07 -13.64
CA TYR A 32 -10.77 17.27 -14.81
C TYR A 32 -9.60 16.33 -14.49
N LEU A 33 -8.57 16.83 -13.81
CA LEU A 33 -7.43 16.00 -13.39
C LEU A 33 -7.86 14.91 -12.40
N GLY A 34 -8.75 15.22 -11.46
CA GLY A 34 -9.33 14.23 -10.56
C GLY A 34 -10.08 13.13 -11.31
N TYR A 35 -10.94 13.51 -12.26
CA TYR A 35 -11.73 12.56 -13.05
C TYR A 35 -10.87 11.62 -13.91
N THR A 36 -9.85 12.17 -14.57
CA THR A 36 -8.92 11.37 -15.39
C THR A 36 -8.16 10.34 -14.55
N LYS A 37 -7.72 10.72 -13.35
CA LYS A 37 -7.05 9.81 -12.42
C LYS A 37 -7.96 8.69 -11.91
N ILE A 38 -9.22 9.01 -11.58
CA ILE A 38 -10.20 7.98 -11.19
C ILE A 38 -10.39 6.96 -12.32
N LYS A 39 -10.48 7.42 -13.57
CA LYS A 39 -10.57 6.50 -14.71
C LYS A 39 -9.30 5.67 -14.93
N GLU A 40 -8.12 6.22 -14.71
CA GLU A 40 -6.87 5.45 -14.77
C GLU A 40 -6.84 4.35 -13.69
N ILE A 41 -7.31 4.66 -12.48
CA ILE A 41 -7.43 3.69 -11.38
C ILE A 41 -8.43 2.59 -11.76
N GLU A 42 -9.61 2.98 -12.23
CA GLU A 42 -10.65 2.03 -12.64
C GLU A 42 -10.16 1.10 -13.74
N LYS A 43 -9.41 1.63 -14.72
CA LYS A 43 -8.76 0.80 -15.74
C LYS A 43 -7.70 -0.13 -15.15
N GLY A 44 -6.84 0.36 -14.25
CA GLY A 44 -5.81 -0.46 -13.61
C GLY A 44 -6.36 -1.57 -12.71
N ILE A 45 -7.61 -1.46 -12.26
CA ILE A 45 -8.31 -2.52 -11.52
C ILE A 45 -8.95 -3.54 -12.47
N LYS A 46 -9.59 -3.06 -13.56
CA LYS A 46 -10.39 -3.89 -14.48
C LYS A 46 -9.56 -4.59 -15.56
N ASP A 47 -8.44 -4.00 -15.97
CA ASP A 47 -7.59 -4.55 -17.03
C ASP A 47 -6.45 -5.40 -16.43
N PRO A 48 -6.44 -6.73 -16.65
CA PRO A 48 -5.44 -7.62 -16.06
C PRO A 48 -4.02 -7.33 -16.53
N GLU A 49 -3.81 -6.86 -17.76
CA GLU A 49 -2.46 -6.56 -18.27
C GLU A 49 -1.90 -5.31 -17.61
N THR A 50 -2.70 -4.25 -17.53
CA THR A 50 -2.31 -3.01 -16.83
C THR A 50 -2.06 -3.29 -15.34
N ARG A 51 -2.88 -4.15 -14.72
CA ARG A 51 -2.74 -4.56 -13.32
C ARG A 51 -1.42 -5.30 -13.08
N ASP A 52 -1.12 -6.31 -13.91
CA ASP A 52 0.12 -7.08 -13.85
C ASP A 52 1.35 -6.18 -13.98
N ALA A 53 1.39 -5.37 -15.04
CA ALA A 53 2.49 -4.46 -15.29
C ALA A 53 2.69 -3.48 -14.13
N LYS A 54 1.59 -2.94 -13.56
CA LYS A 54 1.67 -1.99 -12.46
C LYS A 54 2.18 -2.62 -11.16
N VAL A 55 1.71 -3.82 -10.83
CA VAL A 55 2.15 -4.54 -9.63
C VAL A 55 3.62 -4.94 -9.74
N LYS A 56 4.04 -5.49 -10.89
CA LYS A 56 5.45 -5.76 -11.20
C LYS A 56 6.32 -4.52 -11.03
N GLN A 57 5.84 -3.40 -11.58
CA GLN A 57 6.51 -2.12 -11.43
C GLN A 57 6.68 -1.75 -9.95
N ILE A 58 5.63 -1.84 -9.15
CA ILE A 58 5.66 -1.40 -7.73
C ILE A 58 6.54 -2.30 -6.88
N LEU A 59 6.46 -3.62 -7.08
CA LEU A 59 7.22 -4.62 -6.32
C LEU A 59 8.66 -4.79 -6.81
N GLY A 60 8.99 -4.25 -8.00
CA GLY A 60 10.31 -4.42 -8.60
C GLY A 60 10.56 -5.89 -8.91
N THR A 61 9.70 -6.51 -9.71
CA THR A 61 9.84 -7.92 -10.10
C THR A 61 9.35 -8.16 -11.51
N ASP A 62 9.92 -9.16 -12.18
CA ASP A 62 9.48 -9.62 -13.51
C ASP A 62 8.44 -10.74 -13.43
N THR A 63 8.43 -11.49 -12.32
CA THR A 63 7.59 -12.68 -12.11
C THR A 63 7.08 -12.76 -10.69
N PHE A 64 5.87 -13.28 -10.49
CA PHE A 64 5.32 -13.48 -9.15
C PHE A 64 5.65 -14.88 -8.60
N PRO A 65 5.70 -15.03 -7.27
CA PRO A 65 5.75 -16.35 -6.63
C PRO A 65 4.59 -17.25 -7.10
N GLU A 66 4.83 -18.56 -7.15
CA GLU A 66 3.81 -19.51 -7.59
C GLU A 66 2.53 -19.40 -6.75
N GLY A 67 1.38 -19.40 -7.45
CA GLY A 67 0.08 -19.28 -6.80
C GLY A 67 -0.25 -17.87 -6.32
N TYR A 68 0.57 -16.86 -6.59
CA TYR A 68 0.24 -15.45 -6.36
C TYR A 68 -0.02 -14.74 -7.68
N TYR A 69 -1.12 -13.99 -7.71
CA TYR A 69 -1.60 -13.22 -8.84
C TYR A 69 -1.78 -11.77 -8.43
N PRO A 70 -1.53 -10.81 -9.35
CA PRO A 70 -1.71 -9.40 -9.06
C PRO A 70 -3.20 -9.10 -8.91
N ALA A 71 -3.59 -8.60 -7.73
CA ALA A 71 -4.99 -8.25 -7.44
C ALA A 71 -5.23 -6.74 -7.55
N MET A 72 -4.26 -5.91 -7.15
CA MET A 72 -4.34 -4.46 -7.27
C MET A 72 -2.95 -3.83 -7.28
N GLY A 73 -2.75 -2.84 -8.14
CA GLY A 73 -1.55 -2.00 -8.14
C GLY A 73 -1.92 -0.54 -8.28
N PHE A 74 -1.48 0.30 -7.35
CA PHE A 74 -1.85 1.70 -7.31
C PHE A 74 -0.65 2.59 -6.96
N SER A 75 -0.51 3.71 -7.67
CA SER A 75 0.54 4.69 -7.42
C SER A 75 0.00 6.10 -7.66
N LEU A 76 0.02 6.95 -6.63
CA LEU A 76 -0.33 8.37 -6.73
C LEU A 76 0.92 9.22 -6.68
N PHE A 77 1.21 9.90 -7.79
CA PHE A 77 2.31 10.87 -7.92
C PHE A 77 3.65 10.35 -7.41
N SER A 78 3.86 9.03 -7.47
CA SER A 78 5.01 8.36 -6.84
C SER A 78 5.18 8.70 -5.37
N VAL A 79 4.17 9.22 -4.66
CA VAL A 79 4.14 9.54 -3.22
C VAL A 79 3.55 8.37 -2.44
N PHE A 80 2.43 7.84 -2.91
CA PHE A 80 1.76 6.68 -2.34
C PHE A 80 1.82 5.54 -3.33
N GLU A 81 2.38 4.40 -2.92
CA GLU A 81 2.44 3.19 -3.74
C GLU A 81 1.87 2.04 -2.92
N MET A 82 1.03 1.24 -3.56
CA MET A 82 0.40 0.07 -2.99
C MET A 82 0.33 -1.04 -4.03
N ALA A 83 0.64 -2.26 -3.62
CA ALA A 83 0.44 -3.45 -4.41
C ALA A 83 -0.19 -4.54 -3.56
N ILE A 84 -1.06 -5.34 -4.17
CA ILE A 84 -1.73 -6.46 -3.53
C ILE A 84 -1.61 -7.66 -4.45
N LEU A 85 -1.11 -8.77 -3.90
CA LEU A 85 -1.15 -10.09 -4.51
C LEU A 85 -2.17 -10.96 -3.77
N THR A 86 -2.86 -11.84 -4.48
CA THR A 86 -3.76 -12.85 -3.89
C THR A 86 -3.57 -14.19 -4.57
N ASP A 87 -4.15 -15.26 -4.03
CA ASP A 87 -4.20 -16.57 -4.68
C ASP A 87 -5.29 -16.72 -5.75
N ARG A 88 -5.87 -15.60 -6.21
CA ARG A 88 -6.97 -15.57 -7.17
C ARG A 88 -6.54 -14.99 -8.51
N PRO A 89 -6.60 -15.76 -9.61
CA PRO A 89 -6.22 -15.25 -10.93
C PRO A 89 -7.11 -14.09 -11.41
N GLU A 90 -8.38 -14.07 -11.00
CA GLU A 90 -9.30 -12.98 -11.32
C GLU A 90 -8.95 -11.66 -10.60
N GLY A 91 -8.17 -11.71 -9.51
CA GLY A 91 -7.89 -10.58 -8.63
C GLY A 91 -9.09 -10.22 -7.75
N PHE A 92 -9.27 -8.93 -7.43
CA PHE A 92 -10.45 -8.48 -6.69
C PHE A 92 -11.70 -8.56 -7.58
N SER A 93 -12.72 -9.26 -7.11
CA SER A 93 -14.06 -9.22 -7.69
C SER A 93 -14.92 -8.21 -6.93
N GLU A 94 -15.58 -7.29 -7.66
CA GLU A 94 -16.57 -6.37 -7.08
C GLU A 94 -17.74 -7.14 -6.44
N GLU A 95 -18.12 -8.30 -6.99
CA GLU A 95 -19.21 -9.14 -6.49
C GLU A 95 -18.86 -9.86 -5.18
N LYS A 96 -17.57 -10.20 -5.00
CA LYS A 96 -17.07 -10.88 -3.78
C LYS A 96 -16.49 -9.92 -2.75
N HIS A 97 -16.78 -8.62 -2.91
CA HIS A 97 -16.49 -7.55 -1.97
C HIS A 97 -15.19 -7.71 -1.14
N GLY A 98 -14.05 -7.71 -1.81
CA GLY A 98 -12.76 -7.67 -1.11
C GLY A 98 -12.29 -9.02 -0.53
N ASP A 99 -12.87 -10.14 -0.97
CA ASP A 99 -12.36 -11.46 -0.62
C ASP A 99 -10.95 -11.70 -1.20
N LEU A 100 -9.97 -11.81 -0.30
CA LEU A 100 -8.54 -11.93 -0.56
C LEU A 100 -8.10 -13.38 -0.83
N GLY A 101 -9.02 -14.34 -0.73
CA GLY A 101 -8.71 -15.76 -0.86
C GLY A 101 -7.94 -16.32 0.33
N ASN A 102 -7.19 -17.41 0.13
CA ASN A 102 -6.48 -18.07 1.23
C ASN A 102 -5.07 -17.52 1.43
N LYS A 103 -4.53 -16.79 0.46
CA LYS A 103 -3.21 -16.16 0.55
C LYS A 103 -3.28 -14.76 0.01
N ALA A 104 -2.65 -13.83 0.71
CA ALA A 104 -2.54 -12.45 0.25
C ALA A 104 -1.19 -11.84 0.65
N PHE A 105 -0.73 -10.89 -0.15
CA PHE A 105 0.38 -10.04 0.20
C PHE A 105 0.04 -8.59 -0.09
N PHE A 106 0.15 -7.75 0.92
CA PHE A 106 -0.05 -6.31 0.84
C PHE A 106 1.30 -5.63 0.93
N TYR A 107 1.55 -4.73 0.00
CA TYR A 107 2.71 -3.87 -0.01
C TYR A 107 2.26 -2.42 -0.04
N MET A 108 2.94 -1.57 0.73
CA MET A 108 2.78 -0.13 0.61
C MET A 108 4.04 0.62 1.01
N LYS A 109 4.17 1.87 0.54
CA LYS A 109 5.20 2.81 1.03
C LYS A 109 4.56 3.93 1.84
N PHE A 110 5.10 4.21 3.01
CA PHE A 110 4.67 5.34 3.85
C PHE A 110 5.82 6.30 4.23
N PRO A 111 5.52 7.52 4.69
CA PRO A 111 6.54 8.48 5.10
C PRO A 111 7.39 7.98 6.28
N GLN A 112 8.71 8.22 6.25
CA GLN A 112 9.69 7.75 7.25
C GLN A 112 9.35 8.09 8.72
N LYS A 113 8.56 9.14 8.98
CA LYS A 113 8.19 9.56 10.34
C LYS A 113 7.54 8.44 11.19
N LYS A 114 6.89 7.47 10.54
CA LYS A 114 6.21 6.34 11.22
C LYS A 114 7.08 5.07 11.28
N LYS A 115 8.30 5.11 10.74
CA LYS A 115 9.19 3.94 10.66
C LYS A 115 9.62 3.47 12.04
N GLN A 116 9.96 4.40 12.94
CA GLN A 116 10.56 4.07 14.22
C GLN A 116 9.58 3.32 15.13
N ASP A 117 8.34 3.81 15.26
CA ASP A 117 7.32 3.17 16.09
C ASP A 117 7.02 1.74 15.61
N LEU A 118 6.94 1.55 14.28
CA LEU A 118 6.73 0.22 13.70
C LEU A 118 7.95 -0.68 13.90
N LYS A 119 9.16 -0.15 13.75
CA LYS A 119 10.40 -0.89 13.98
C LYS A 119 10.49 -1.37 15.43
N ASP A 120 10.24 -0.49 16.39
CA ASP A 120 10.26 -0.83 17.81
C ASP A 120 9.20 -1.88 18.16
N PHE A 121 8.04 -1.84 17.50
CA PHE A 121 7.01 -2.89 17.61
C PHE A 121 7.48 -4.24 17.05
N LEU A 122 8.08 -4.26 15.85
CA LEU A 122 8.59 -5.49 15.22
C LEU A 122 9.76 -6.10 16.00
N GLU A 123 10.60 -5.27 16.61
CA GLU A 123 11.69 -5.69 17.49
C GLU A 123 11.20 -6.13 18.89
N GLY A 124 9.92 -5.96 19.20
CA GLY A 124 9.34 -6.34 20.50
C GLY A 124 9.71 -5.40 21.66
N LYS A 125 10.15 -4.17 21.35
CA LYS A 125 10.39 -3.13 22.37
C LYS A 125 9.09 -2.49 22.89
N THR A 126 7.99 -2.68 22.15
CA THR A 126 6.65 -2.23 22.53
C THR A 126 5.61 -3.24 22.04
N ASP A 127 4.59 -3.49 22.87
CA ASP A 127 3.41 -4.29 22.49
C ASP A 127 2.27 -3.41 21.95
N ASN A 128 2.54 -2.12 21.73
CA ASN A 128 1.54 -1.17 21.30
C ASN A 128 1.22 -1.35 19.81
N ASN A 129 0.16 -2.12 19.52
CA ASN A 129 -0.39 -2.28 18.17
C ASN A 129 -0.86 -0.96 17.53
N ARG A 130 -0.92 0.15 18.30
CA ARG A 130 -1.20 1.47 17.77
C ARG A 130 -0.18 1.89 16.71
N ALA A 131 1.05 1.39 16.72
CA ALA A 131 2.01 1.66 15.65
C ALA A 131 1.47 1.29 14.25
N LEU A 132 0.71 0.19 14.13
CA LEU A 132 0.06 -0.21 12.87
C LEU A 132 -1.09 0.74 12.52
N ARG A 133 -1.91 1.11 13.50
CA ARG A 133 -3.04 2.04 13.31
C ARG A 133 -2.55 3.45 12.94
N ASP A 134 -1.51 3.91 13.61
CA ASP A 134 -0.88 5.20 13.37
C ASP A 134 -0.20 5.20 12.00
N ALA A 135 0.31 4.06 11.52
CA ALA A 135 0.74 3.86 10.13
C ALA A 135 -0.40 3.91 9.10
N ASN A 136 -1.65 4.07 9.54
CA ASN A 136 -2.87 4.03 8.73
C ASN A 136 -3.09 2.65 8.09
N ILE A 137 -2.57 1.59 8.74
CA ILE A 137 -2.83 0.21 8.40
C ILE A 137 -4.08 -0.18 9.20
N ASN A 138 -5.25 0.06 8.62
CA ASN A 138 -6.55 -0.26 9.22
C ASN A 138 -6.89 -1.74 9.05
N ILE A 139 -5.96 -2.62 9.38
CA ILE A 139 -6.20 -4.05 9.40
C ILE A 139 -6.40 -4.39 10.87
N ASP A 140 -7.58 -4.89 11.22
CA ASP A 140 -7.89 -5.32 12.59
C ASP A 140 -7.15 -6.63 12.86
N VAL A 141 -5.86 -6.48 13.13
CA VAL A 141 -4.98 -7.58 13.49
C VAL A 141 -5.13 -7.81 14.98
N LYS A 142 -6.01 -8.74 15.34
CA LYS A 142 -5.98 -9.30 16.69
C LYS A 142 -4.72 -10.13 16.80
N MET A 143 -3.72 -9.58 17.50
CA MET A 143 -2.51 -10.31 17.85
C MET A 143 -2.89 -11.40 18.85
N GLN A 144 -2.86 -12.66 18.42
CA GLN A 144 -3.14 -13.79 19.30
C GLN A 144 -1.84 -14.37 19.87
N GLU A 145 -0.94 -14.79 18.98
CA GLU A 145 0.28 -15.53 19.36
C GLU A 145 1.42 -15.17 18.41
N ILE A 146 2.51 -14.62 18.95
CA ILE A 146 3.73 -14.38 18.18
C ILE A 146 4.49 -15.70 18.04
N ILE A 147 4.78 -16.09 16.80
CA ILE A 147 5.51 -17.32 16.48
C ILE A 147 6.99 -17.03 16.30
N SER A 148 7.32 -15.95 15.58
CA SER A 148 8.71 -15.58 15.27
C SER A 148 8.85 -14.07 15.08
N ARG A 149 10.03 -13.55 15.41
CA ARG A 149 10.46 -12.17 15.13
C ARG A 149 11.92 -12.20 14.74
N GLY A 150 12.33 -11.28 13.87
CA GLY A 150 13.73 -11.18 13.54
C GLY A 150 14.04 -10.13 12.49
N VAL A 151 15.25 -10.26 11.96
CA VAL A 151 15.78 -9.40 10.91
C VAL A 151 16.43 -10.26 9.85
N PHE A 152 16.14 -9.98 8.59
CA PHE A 152 16.89 -10.49 7.45
C PHE A 152 17.70 -9.38 6.81
N GLU A 153 18.88 -9.73 6.29
CA GLU A 153 19.59 -8.89 5.34
C GLU A 153 19.13 -9.27 3.93
N MET A 154 18.76 -8.26 3.14
CA MET A 154 18.38 -8.42 1.73
C MET A 154 19.11 -7.38 0.90
N ASP A 155 19.10 -7.56 -0.42
CA ASP A 155 19.75 -6.62 -1.34
C ASP A 155 19.21 -5.19 -1.13
N GLY A 156 20.10 -4.31 -0.68
CA GLY A 156 19.82 -2.89 -0.45
C GLY A 156 19.27 -2.52 0.94
N GLY A 157 19.15 -3.45 1.89
CA GLY A 157 18.71 -3.08 3.23
C GLY A 157 18.46 -4.22 4.23
N LYS A 158 17.88 -3.83 5.37
CA LYS A 158 17.44 -4.77 6.42
C LYS A 158 15.93 -4.91 6.39
N THR A 159 15.43 -6.11 6.64
CA THR A 159 13.99 -6.39 6.74
C THR A 159 13.68 -6.87 8.14
N TYR A 160 12.93 -6.06 8.87
CA TYR A 160 12.37 -6.42 10.17
C TYR A 160 11.08 -7.17 9.94
N PHE A 161 10.86 -8.28 10.65
CA PHE A 161 9.65 -9.06 10.50
C PHE A 161 9.10 -9.57 11.82
N LEU A 162 7.78 -9.82 11.81
CA LEU A 162 7.02 -10.46 12.86
C LEU A 162 6.07 -11.47 12.21
N ILE A 163 6.15 -12.74 12.60
CA ILE A 163 5.20 -13.79 12.22
C ILE A 163 4.31 -14.10 13.43
N GLN A 164 3.01 -14.13 13.22
CA GLN A 164 2.04 -14.39 14.28
C GLN A 164 0.78 -15.09 13.75
N LYS A 165 0.05 -15.73 14.66
CA LYS A 165 -1.36 -16.09 14.43
C LYS A 165 -2.21 -14.84 14.55
N GLY A 166 -3.12 -14.67 13.60
CA GLY A 166 -4.05 -13.55 13.60
C GLY A 166 -5.27 -13.83 12.76
N ASP A 167 -6.29 -13.03 13.02
CA ASP A 167 -7.56 -13.11 12.33
C ASP A 167 -7.59 -12.10 11.20
N MET A 168 -7.90 -12.53 9.98
CA MET A 168 -8.25 -11.59 8.92
C MET A 168 -9.77 -11.41 8.90
N HIS A 169 -10.21 -10.25 9.36
CA HIS A 169 -11.60 -9.84 9.22
C HIS A 169 -11.81 -9.32 7.80
N SER A 170 -12.69 -9.97 7.03
CA SER A 170 -13.29 -9.28 5.89
C SER A 170 -14.42 -8.39 6.41
N ASP A 171 -14.67 -7.26 5.74
CA ASP A 171 -15.77 -6.34 6.10
C ASP A 171 -17.16 -7.01 6.10
N TYR A 172 -17.27 -8.23 5.58
CA TYR A 172 -18.50 -9.02 5.49
C TYR A 172 -18.67 -10.05 6.62
N GLY A 173 -17.85 -9.95 7.67
CA GLY A 173 -18.09 -10.61 8.95
C GLY A 173 -17.58 -12.05 9.07
N SER A 174 -16.91 -12.59 8.06
CA SER A 174 -16.15 -13.82 8.20
C SER A 174 -14.75 -13.50 8.72
N SER A 175 -14.48 -13.85 9.98
CA SER A 175 -13.12 -13.94 10.50
C SER A 175 -12.53 -15.27 10.08
N THR A 176 -11.35 -15.26 9.47
CA THR A 176 -10.60 -16.49 9.18
C THR A 176 -9.29 -16.47 9.94
N ASP A 177 -9.10 -17.49 10.77
CA ASP A 177 -7.84 -17.74 11.47
C ASP A 177 -6.73 -17.99 10.44
N GLY A 178 -5.62 -17.30 10.61
CA GLY A 178 -4.51 -17.40 9.69
C GLY A 178 -3.17 -17.06 10.30
N LEU A 179 -2.16 -17.29 9.48
CA LEU A 179 -0.80 -16.87 9.70
C LEU A 179 -0.62 -15.52 9.03
N GLN A 180 -0.03 -14.58 9.76
CA GLN A 180 0.32 -13.27 9.25
C GLN A 180 1.80 -13.00 9.50
N ALA A 181 2.48 -12.46 8.49
CA ALA A 181 3.78 -11.83 8.66
C ALA A 181 3.70 -10.34 8.36
N ILE A 182 4.21 -9.51 9.27
CA ILE A 182 4.34 -8.06 9.12
C ILE A 182 5.81 -7.75 8.89
N MET A 183 6.11 -6.91 7.89
CA MET A 183 7.47 -6.62 7.46
C MET A 183 7.69 -5.12 7.27
N LEU A 184 8.86 -4.65 7.70
CA LEU A 184 9.34 -3.31 7.47
C LEU A 184 10.71 -3.38 6.79
N PHE A 185 10.81 -2.76 5.62
CA PHE A 185 12.03 -2.72 4.84
C PHE A 185 12.79 -1.42 5.13
N GLU A 186 14.02 -1.53 5.61
CA GLU A 186 14.91 -0.42 5.87
C GLU A 186 15.92 -0.28 4.73
N CYS A 187 15.57 0.56 3.76
CA CYS A 187 16.41 0.88 2.60
C CYS A 187 17.24 2.14 2.88
N GLU A 188 18.56 2.09 2.67
CA GLU A 188 19.48 3.18 3.05
C GLU A 188 19.22 4.51 2.32
N GLN A 189 18.75 4.45 1.07
CA GLN A 189 18.62 5.61 0.18
C GLN A 189 17.17 6.09 0.00
N SER A 190 16.20 5.50 0.70
CA SER A 190 14.78 5.79 0.49
C SER A 190 14.22 6.78 1.52
N SER A 191 13.62 7.87 1.03
CA SER A 191 12.84 8.82 1.86
C SER A 191 11.51 8.25 2.36
N LYS A 192 11.22 6.98 2.05
CA LYS A 192 10.01 6.26 2.45
C LYS A 192 10.37 4.91 3.04
N ALA A 193 9.52 4.42 3.91
CA ALA A 193 9.62 3.09 4.47
C ALA A 193 8.66 2.17 3.71
N PRO A 194 9.17 1.22 2.91
CA PRO A 194 8.36 0.14 2.38
C PRO A 194 7.90 -0.77 3.52
N PHE A 195 6.70 -1.27 3.36
CA PHE A 195 6.01 -2.12 4.32
C PHE A 195 5.32 -3.25 3.59
N GLY A 196 5.38 -4.44 4.18
CA GLY A 196 4.77 -5.65 3.67
C GLY A 196 3.91 -6.31 4.72
N MET A 197 2.81 -6.93 4.29
CA MET A 197 2.03 -7.82 5.12
C MET A 197 1.66 -9.04 4.30
N TRP A 198 2.13 -10.20 4.73
CA TRP A 198 1.83 -11.48 4.12
C TRP A 198 0.82 -12.24 4.96
N PHE A 199 -0.14 -12.89 4.33
CA PHE A 199 -1.20 -13.63 4.97
C PHE A 199 -1.39 -14.98 4.29
N ARG A 200 -1.67 -15.99 5.10
CA ARG A 200 -2.07 -17.33 4.69
C ARG A 200 -3.09 -17.89 5.67
N LYS A 201 -4.19 -18.44 5.17
CA LYS A 201 -5.13 -19.23 5.98
C LYS A 201 -4.44 -20.45 6.58
N MET A 202 -4.65 -20.70 7.86
CA MET A 202 -4.12 -21.90 8.51
C MET A 202 -5.03 -23.10 8.31
N GLU A 203 -4.42 -24.29 8.20
CA GLU A 203 -5.15 -25.55 8.30
C GLU A 203 -5.33 -25.96 9.76
N GLU A 204 -6.42 -26.66 10.06
CA GLU A 204 -6.71 -27.12 11.40
C GLU A 204 -5.62 -28.12 11.86
N GLY A 205 -5.03 -27.87 13.03
CA GLY A 205 -3.98 -28.73 13.59
C GLY A 205 -2.61 -28.59 12.91
N GLN A 206 -2.41 -27.58 12.06
CA GLN A 206 -1.12 -27.32 11.45
C GLN A 206 -0.04 -26.98 12.51
N ASP A 207 1.07 -27.72 12.48
CA ASP A 207 2.24 -27.40 13.30
C ASP A 207 2.98 -26.19 12.73
N LEU A 208 3.38 -25.27 13.60
CA LEU A 208 4.00 -24.00 13.22
C LEU A 208 5.44 -23.98 13.69
N ASP A 209 6.32 -24.52 12.85
CA ASP A 209 7.75 -24.41 13.05
C ASP A 209 8.24 -22.99 12.65
N ALA A 210 8.80 -22.27 13.62
CA ALA A 210 9.24 -20.90 13.42
C ALA A 210 10.33 -20.77 12.36
N GLU A 211 11.25 -21.75 12.24
CA GLU A 211 12.36 -21.72 11.29
C GLU A 211 11.84 -21.95 9.86
N VAL A 212 10.95 -22.94 9.68
CA VAL A 212 10.32 -23.22 8.38
C VAL A 212 9.52 -22.00 7.88
N LEU A 213 8.71 -21.39 8.75
CA LEU A 213 7.92 -20.21 8.37
C LEU A 213 8.78 -18.98 8.07
N THR A 214 9.87 -18.82 8.82
CA THR A 214 10.86 -17.77 8.59
C THR A 214 11.53 -17.93 7.23
N GLN A 215 11.89 -19.16 6.85
CA GLN A 215 12.46 -19.46 5.55
C GLN A 215 11.45 -19.29 4.41
N GLU A 216 10.21 -19.76 4.58
CA GLU A 216 9.13 -19.55 3.60
C GLU A 216 8.89 -18.06 3.34
N LEU A 217 8.84 -17.24 4.39
CA LEU A 217 8.70 -15.80 4.26
C LEU A 217 9.88 -15.19 3.49
N LYS A 218 11.11 -15.61 3.82
CA LYS A 218 12.34 -15.14 3.16
C LYS A 218 12.35 -15.49 1.68
N ASP A 219 11.97 -16.72 1.33
CA ASP A 219 11.88 -17.17 -0.07
C ASP A 219 10.82 -16.38 -0.82
N PHE A 220 9.66 -16.13 -0.20
CA PHE A 220 8.59 -15.33 -0.80
C PHE A 220 9.02 -13.89 -1.07
N ILE A 221 9.62 -13.19 -0.10
CA ILE A 221 10.05 -11.80 -0.29
C ILE A 221 11.26 -11.65 -1.20
N GLY A 222 12.08 -12.70 -1.35
CA GLY A 222 13.24 -12.73 -2.23
C GLY A 222 12.91 -12.54 -3.72
N PHE A 223 11.64 -12.66 -4.12
CA PHE A 223 11.18 -12.36 -5.49
C PHE A 223 11.11 -10.86 -5.81
N PHE A 224 11.23 -9.99 -4.81
CA PHE A 224 10.90 -8.57 -4.94
C PHE A 224 12.08 -7.66 -4.61
N HIS A 225 12.26 -6.59 -5.40
CA HIS A 225 13.29 -5.58 -5.19
C HIS A 225 12.69 -4.31 -4.57
N PHE A 226 12.44 -4.34 -3.26
CA PHE A 226 11.79 -3.23 -2.55
C PHE A 226 12.65 -1.99 -2.34
N CYS A 227 13.97 -2.16 -2.34
CA CYS A 227 14.95 -1.11 -2.03
C CYS A 227 15.67 -0.55 -3.26
N GLU A 228 15.42 -1.08 -4.45
CA GLU A 228 16.07 -0.56 -5.66
C GLU A 228 15.57 0.84 -6.02
N VAL A 229 16.52 1.75 -6.19
CA VAL A 229 16.27 3.08 -6.74
C VAL A 229 16.09 2.89 -8.24
N LYS A 230 14.84 2.92 -8.73
CA LYS A 230 14.62 2.97 -10.17
C LYS A 230 15.38 4.17 -10.74
N PRO A 231 16.21 4.00 -11.78
CA PRO A 231 16.75 5.13 -12.51
C PRO A 231 15.55 5.95 -13.04
N GLN A 232 15.58 7.26 -12.76
CA GLN A 232 14.56 8.22 -13.22
C GLN A 232 14.61 8.41 -14.72
#